data_AF-A0A543FHM3-F1
#
_entry.id   AF-A0A543FHM3-F1
#
_cell.length_a   1.000
_cell.length_b   1.000
_cell.length_c   1.000
_cell.angle_alpha   90.00
_cell.angle_beta   90.00
_cell.angle_gamma   90.00
#
_symmetry.space_group_name_H-M   'P 1'
#
loop_
_entity.id
_entity.type
_entity.pdbx_description
1 polymer ?
#
loop_
_entity_poly.entity_id
_entity_poly.type
_entity_poly.pdbx_seq_one_letter_code
_entity_poly.pdbx_strand_id
1 'polypeptide(L)'
;MADVRLIGLGGTISMREAAGGAVPVHGAARLAEHVEGINSAEDLALVGGSEVGFELLERLVRRGRELVAEGVDGLVITTGTDSIEEVGAWLAYRERWPVPVVVTGSMIPGDRADSDGAANLADAAAVAAAGADIDPVVVFAGKVFAAREVLKVSGLARDAFDAPGRGPIAVVAPNSVLWHRIPARGIAHGDPTGPIVPVPIVVAALDDDGALLEAAGARHRVVVVAANGAGNLPPEQAAAAERLLRAGVLVVLTTRATDSRVAPVYGYPGGVATLAAAGAVLAPNLSPHRARLLVGLGLARGLDDRGLRALVELEAA
;
A
#
# COMPACT_ATOMS: atom_id res chain seq x y z
N MET A 1 3.07 -5.22 30.38
CA MET A 1 3.19 -5.70 28.99
C MET A 1 2.26 -4.86 28.15
N ALA A 2 2.71 -4.41 26.98
CA ALA A 2 1.86 -3.65 26.06
C ALA A 2 0.64 -4.50 25.65
N ASP A 3 -0.54 -3.88 25.54
CA ASP A 3 -1.74 -4.51 25.02
C ASP A 3 -1.76 -4.43 23.49
N VAL A 4 -1.35 -5.50 22.82
CA VAL A 4 -1.33 -5.60 21.35
C VAL A 4 -2.51 -6.43 20.86
N ARG A 5 -3.26 -5.89 19.89
CA ARG A 5 -4.41 -6.57 19.28
C ARG A 5 -4.14 -6.96 17.84
N LEU A 6 -4.50 -8.20 17.48
CA LEU A 6 -4.43 -8.71 16.12
C LEU A 6 -5.80 -8.61 15.44
N ILE A 7 -5.85 -7.99 14.26
CA ILE A 7 -7.02 -7.98 13.38
C ILE A 7 -6.71 -8.79 12.12
N GLY A 8 -7.45 -9.87 11.89
CA GLY A 8 -7.33 -10.71 10.70
C GLY A 8 -8.19 -10.25 9.54
N LEU A 9 -7.59 -10.13 8.35
CA LEU A 9 -8.31 -9.99 7.07
C LEU A 9 -8.27 -11.28 6.24
N GLY A 10 -7.47 -12.26 6.66
CA GLY A 10 -7.21 -13.50 5.94
C GLY A 10 -5.81 -13.55 5.33
N GLY A 11 -5.71 -13.89 4.05
CA GLY A 11 -4.45 -14.09 3.34
C GLY A 11 -3.80 -15.46 3.56
N THR A 12 -2.70 -15.72 2.87
CA THR A 12 -1.98 -17.01 2.90
C THR A 12 -1.67 -17.51 4.32
N ILE A 13 -1.41 -16.61 5.27
CA ILE A 13 -1.15 -16.94 6.67
C ILE A 13 -2.35 -17.64 7.35
N SER A 14 -3.56 -17.39 6.86
CA SER A 14 -4.81 -18.01 7.31
C SER A 14 -5.21 -19.26 6.52
N MET A 15 -4.39 -19.68 5.55
CA MET A 15 -4.74 -20.73 4.58
C MET A 15 -4.03 -22.05 4.84
N ARG A 16 -4.62 -23.11 4.26
CA ARG A 16 -4.10 -24.48 4.16
C ARG A 16 -3.97 -24.90 2.71
N GLU A 17 -2.94 -25.67 2.38
CA GLU A 17 -2.86 -26.35 1.09
C GLU A 17 -3.97 -27.41 0.92
N ALA A 18 -4.70 -27.32 -0.19
CA ALA A 18 -5.66 -28.32 -0.63
C ALA A 18 -5.42 -28.69 -2.09
N ALA A 19 -6.09 -29.74 -2.59
CA ALA A 19 -5.89 -30.27 -3.94
C ALA A 19 -6.12 -29.24 -5.07
N GLY A 20 -6.89 -28.18 -4.82
CA GLY A 20 -7.20 -27.11 -5.78
C GLY A 20 -6.44 -25.79 -5.53
N GLY A 21 -5.45 -25.78 -4.64
CA GLY A 21 -4.78 -24.57 -4.17
C GLY A 21 -5.04 -24.27 -2.70
N ALA A 22 -4.39 -23.23 -2.18
CA ALA A 22 -4.54 -22.83 -0.79
C ALA A 22 -5.94 -22.25 -0.52
N VAL A 23 -6.57 -22.65 0.59
CA VAL A 23 -7.92 -22.20 0.98
C VAL A 23 -7.93 -21.68 2.41
N PRO A 24 -8.74 -20.66 2.75
CA PRO A 24 -8.81 -20.13 4.12
C PRO A 24 -9.33 -21.19 5.12
N VAL A 25 -8.65 -21.33 6.26
CA VAL A 25 -9.00 -22.33 7.29
C VAL A 25 -8.77 -21.86 8.73
N HIS A 26 -8.03 -20.77 8.96
CA HIS A 26 -7.63 -20.32 10.29
C HIS A 26 -7.96 -18.85 10.50
N GLY A 27 -8.75 -18.55 11.54
CA GLY A 27 -8.96 -17.18 12.00
C GLY A 27 -7.79 -16.63 12.81
N ALA A 28 -7.76 -15.33 13.02
CA ALA A 28 -6.74 -14.58 13.75
C ALA A 28 -6.47 -15.13 15.16
N ALA A 29 -7.51 -15.56 15.88
CA ALA A 29 -7.38 -16.19 17.19
C ALA A 29 -6.44 -17.39 17.18
N ARG A 30 -6.59 -18.27 16.19
CA ARG A 30 -5.74 -19.46 16.05
C ARG A 30 -4.30 -19.11 15.68
N LEU A 31 -4.11 -18.05 14.88
CA LEU A 31 -2.76 -17.54 14.55
C LEU A 31 -2.05 -16.99 15.80
N ALA A 32 -2.79 -16.33 16.69
CA ALA A 32 -2.26 -15.74 17.91
C ALA A 32 -1.93 -16.76 19.01
N GLU A 33 -2.57 -17.94 19.04
CA GLU A 33 -2.36 -18.98 20.08
C GLU A 33 -0.89 -19.36 20.29
N HIS A 34 -0.06 -19.23 19.26
CA HIS A 34 1.34 -19.69 19.25
C HIS A 34 2.34 -18.53 19.17
N VAL A 35 1.89 -17.29 19.37
CA VAL A 35 2.74 -16.09 19.26
C VAL A 35 2.66 -15.26 20.54
N GLU A 36 3.79 -15.11 21.21
CA GLU A 36 3.88 -14.23 22.39
C GLU A 36 3.70 -12.77 21.99
N GLY A 37 3.16 -11.97 22.92
CA GLY A 37 3.00 -10.53 22.74
C GLY A 37 1.73 -10.09 22.00
N ILE A 38 0.82 -11.01 21.65
CA ILE A 38 -0.54 -10.70 21.19
C ILE A 38 -1.53 -11.00 22.31
N ASN A 39 -2.26 -9.99 22.77
CA ASN A 39 -3.15 -10.08 23.93
C ASN A 39 -4.54 -10.58 23.55
N SER A 40 -5.02 -10.22 22.36
CA SER A 40 -6.19 -10.84 21.76
C SER A 40 -6.17 -10.70 20.25
N ALA A 41 -7.04 -11.47 19.59
CA ALA A 41 -7.20 -11.42 18.16
C ALA A 41 -8.68 -11.52 17.76
N GLU A 42 -9.03 -10.88 16.65
CA GLU A 42 -10.36 -10.95 16.05
C GLU A 42 -10.26 -10.99 14.52
N ASP A 43 -11.24 -11.62 13.88
CA ASP A 43 -11.35 -11.65 12.42
C ASP A 43 -12.32 -10.57 11.96
N LEU A 44 -11.83 -9.65 11.12
CA LEU A 44 -12.67 -8.71 10.40
C LEU A 44 -13.12 -9.28 9.05
N ALA A 45 -12.28 -10.11 8.44
CA ALA A 45 -12.56 -10.88 7.24
C ALA A 45 -11.67 -12.12 7.18
N LEU A 46 -12.02 -13.05 6.29
CA LEU A 46 -11.23 -14.24 6.00
C LEU A 46 -11.17 -14.44 4.49
N VAL A 47 -10.47 -13.53 3.80
CA VAL A 47 -10.43 -13.45 2.33
C VAL A 47 -9.00 -13.58 1.79
N GLY A 48 -8.85 -13.90 0.50
CA GLY A 48 -7.58 -13.81 -0.20
C GLY A 48 -7.11 -12.36 -0.34
N GLY A 49 -5.79 -12.15 -0.52
CA GLY A 49 -5.23 -10.80 -0.66
C GLY A 49 -5.81 -10.02 -1.84
N SER A 50 -6.12 -10.70 -2.95
CA SER A 50 -6.74 -10.12 -4.14
C SER A 50 -8.22 -9.75 -3.97
N GLU A 51 -8.86 -10.16 -2.88
CA GLU A 51 -10.27 -9.88 -2.57
C GLU A 51 -10.43 -8.67 -1.64
N VAL A 52 -9.33 -8.10 -1.15
CA VAL A 52 -9.37 -6.89 -0.30
C VAL A 52 -9.85 -5.69 -1.13
N GLY A 53 -10.99 -5.12 -0.72
CA GLY A 53 -11.59 -3.94 -1.34
C GLY A 53 -11.77 -2.77 -0.37
N PHE A 54 -12.15 -1.60 -0.91
CA PHE A 54 -12.30 -0.36 -0.13
C PHE A 54 -13.28 -0.47 1.04
N GLU A 55 -14.35 -1.25 0.91
CA GLU A 55 -15.30 -1.47 2.01
C GLU A 55 -14.62 -2.15 3.21
N LEU A 56 -13.81 -3.19 2.96
CA LEU A 56 -13.07 -3.88 4.00
C LEU A 56 -11.99 -2.97 4.61
N LEU A 57 -11.31 -2.17 3.78
CA LEU A 57 -10.33 -1.19 4.26
C LEU A 57 -10.97 -0.15 5.20
N GLU A 58 -12.16 0.36 4.88
CA GLU A 58 -12.86 1.31 5.75
C GLU A 58 -13.42 0.66 7.02
N ARG A 59 -13.83 -0.61 6.94
CA ARG A 59 -14.15 -1.40 8.15
C ARG A 59 -12.92 -1.56 9.05
N LEU A 60 -11.74 -1.79 8.47
CA LEU A 60 -10.48 -1.92 9.19
C LEU A 60 -10.09 -0.62 9.90
N VAL A 61 -10.15 0.52 9.20
CA VAL A 61 -9.86 1.84 9.81
C VAL A 61 -10.79 2.10 10.98
N ARG A 62 -12.10 1.87 10.82
CA ARG A 62 -13.08 2.05 11.89
C ARG A 62 -12.77 1.16 13.10
N ARG A 63 -12.51 -0.13 12.86
CA ARG A 63 -12.23 -1.07 13.95
C ARG A 63 -10.92 -0.76 14.67
N GLY A 64 -9.88 -0.36 13.94
CA GLY A 64 -8.63 0.11 14.54
C GLY A 64 -8.86 1.30 15.46
N ARG A 65 -9.65 2.30 15.05
CA ARG A 65 -10.00 3.47 15.89
C ARG A 65 -10.72 3.06 17.17
N GLU A 66 -11.66 2.13 17.08
CA GLU A 66 -12.39 1.61 18.23
C GLU A 66 -11.42 0.96 19.23
N LEU A 67 -10.54 0.08 18.77
CA LEU A 67 -9.53 -0.56 19.63
C LEU A 67 -8.57 0.46 20.26
N VAL A 68 -8.14 1.47 19.50
CA VAL A 68 -7.33 2.57 20.02
C VAL A 68 -8.07 3.33 21.11
N ALA A 69 -9.38 3.59 20.94
CA ALA A 69 -10.21 4.22 21.96
C ALA A 69 -10.45 3.33 23.19
N GLU A 70 -10.39 2.00 23.02
CA GLU A 70 -10.40 1.02 24.12
C GLU A 70 -9.07 0.98 24.90
N GLY A 71 -8.02 1.67 24.41
CA GLY A 71 -6.75 1.86 25.13
C GLY A 71 -5.67 0.82 24.82
N VAL A 72 -5.72 0.19 23.65
CA VAL A 72 -4.65 -0.73 23.20
C VAL A 72 -3.34 0.04 22.97
N ASP A 73 -2.21 -0.62 23.13
CA ASP A 73 -0.88 -0.04 22.95
C ASP A 73 -0.32 -0.25 21.54
N GLY A 74 -0.90 -1.14 20.74
CA GLY A 74 -0.48 -1.42 19.37
C GLY A 74 -1.44 -2.33 18.60
N LEU A 75 -1.41 -2.23 17.27
CA LEU A 75 -2.23 -3.04 16.37
C LEU A 75 -1.35 -3.86 15.43
N VAL A 76 -1.69 -5.13 15.27
CA VAL A 76 -1.15 -6.00 14.22
C VAL A 76 -2.28 -6.37 13.27
N ILE A 77 -2.06 -6.23 11.97
CA ILE A 77 -3.02 -6.56 10.92
C ILE A 77 -2.43 -7.69 10.08
N THR A 78 -3.16 -8.80 9.92
CA THR A 78 -2.80 -9.84 8.95
C THR A 78 -3.65 -9.73 7.70
N THR A 79 -3.00 -9.81 6.54
CA THR A 79 -3.67 -9.83 5.24
C THR A 79 -2.89 -10.67 4.23
N GLY A 80 -3.47 -10.89 3.04
CA GLY A 80 -2.78 -11.55 1.94
C GLY A 80 -1.66 -10.68 1.36
N THR A 81 -0.54 -11.29 1.00
CA THR A 81 0.67 -10.57 0.56
C THR A 81 0.45 -9.75 -0.72
N ASP A 82 -0.55 -10.09 -1.53
CA ASP A 82 -0.94 -9.29 -2.71
C ASP A 82 -1.46 -7.89 -2.36
N SER A 83 -1.91 -7.68 -1.12
CA SER A 83 -2.53 -6.43 -0.66
C SER A 83 -1.77 -5.71 0.45
N ILE A 84 -0.67 -6.28 0.98
CA ILE A 84 0.03 -5.72 2.15
C ILE A 84 0.47 -4.27 1.92
N GLU A 85 1.04 -3.96 0.76
CA GLU A 85 1.49 -2.60 0.44
C GLU A 85 0.32 -1.61 0.35
N GLU A 86 -0.82 -2.06 -0.21
CA GLU A 86 -2.02 -1.23 -0.38
C GLU A 86 -2.75 -1.02 0.97
N VAL A 87 -2.88 -2.07 1.79
CA VAL A 87 -3.47 -2.01 3.14
C VAL A 87 -2.65 -1.10 4.04
N GLY A 88 -1.32 -1.27 4.06
CA GLY A 88 -0.43 -0.43 4.86
C GLY A 88 -0.49 1.04 4.43
N ALA A 89 -0.42 1.31 3.12
CA ALA A 89 -0.53 2.67 2.61
C ALA A 89 -1.89 3.30 2.93
N TRP A 90 -2.99 2.54 2.81
CA TRP A 90 -4.32 3.01 3.18
C TRP A 90 -4.37 3.42 4.65
N LEU A 91 -3.94 2.56 5.57
CA LEU A 91 -3.90 2.88 7.00
C LEU A 91 -3.10 4.16 7.27
N ALA A 92 -1.96 4.35 6.59
CA ALA A 92 -1.14 5.55 6.73
C ALA A 92 -1.82 6.81 6.17
N TYR A 93 -2.56 6.70 5.07
CA TYR A 93 -3.32 7.82 4.50
C TYR A 93 -4.53 8.22 5.33
N ARG A 94 -5.15 7.29 6.05
CA ARG A 94 -6.44 7.56 6.71
C ARG A 94 -6.31 8.23 8.06
N GLU A 95 -5.24 7.93 8.80
CA GLU A 95 -5.10 8.43 10.17
C GLU A 95 -3.66 8.51 10.64
N ARG A 96 -3.41 9.51 11.50
CA ARG A 96 -2.19 9.60 12.28
C ARG A 96 -2.38 8.81 13.57
N TRP A 97 -2.23 7.50 13.48
CA TRP A 97 -2.44 6.55 14.57
C TRP A 97 -1.63 6.92 15.83
N PRO A 98 -2.22 6.95 17.03
CA PRO A 98 -1.50 7.28 18.26
C PRO A 98 -0.69 6.08 18.80
N VAL A 99 -0.85 4.91 18.20
CA VAL A 99 -0.17 3.66 18.53
C VAL A 99 0.48 3.06 17.28
N PRO A 100 1.52 2.22 17.40
CA PRO A 100 2.07 1.50 16.27
C PRO A 100 1.01 0.62 15.58
N VAL A 101 0.96 0.70 14.25
CA VAL A 101 0.12 -0.16 13.42
C VAL A 101 1.00 -0.93 12.46
N VAL A 102 0.99 -2.26 12.58
CA VAL A 102 1.89 -3.15 11.86
C VAL A 102 1.10 -4.08 10.96
N VAL A 103 1.38 -4.06 9.66
CA VAL A 103 0.76 -4.98 8.68
C VAL A 103 1.74 -6.10 8.37
N THR A 104 1.25 -7.33 8.34
CA THR A 104 2.05 -8.51 8.00
C THR A 104 1.22 -9.61 7.32
N GLY A 105 1.86 -10.73 7.00
CA GLY A 105 1.26 -11.91 6.38
C GLY A 105 2.30 -13.02 6.23
N SER A 106 2.08 -13.93 5.29
CA SER A 106 3.04 -15.00 4.97
C SER A 106 3.07 -15.30 3.47
N MET A 107 4.22 -15.71 2.96
CA MET A 107 4.33 -16.24 1.60
C MET A 107 3.96 -17.72 1.55
N ILE A 108 4.09 -18.43 2.67
CA ILE A 108 3.83 -19.85 2.81
C ILE A 108 2.55 -20.07 3.64
N PRO A 109 1.61 -20.93 3.22
CA PRO A 109 0.40 -21.24 3.98
C PRO A 109 0.67 -21.50 5.46
N GLY A 110 -0.19 -20.95 6.33
CA GLY A 110 0.03 -20.93 7.78
C GLY A 110 0.05 -22.30 8.45
N ASP A 111 -0.61 -23.30 7.86
CA ASP A 111 -0.66 -24.66 8.38
C ASP A 111 0.58 -25.51 8.08
N ARG A 112 1.47 -25.01 7.21
CA ARG A 112 2.71 -25.69 6.89
C ARG A 112 3.72 -25.54 8.01
N ALA A 113 4.44 -26.62 8.29
CA ALA A 113 5.50 -26.63 9.31
C ALA A 113 6.63 -25.65 8.99
N ASP A 114 6.87 -25.35 7.72
CA ASP A 114 7.85 -24.38 7.25
C ASP A 114 7.24 -23.00 6.99
N SER A 115 6.04 -22.68 7.50
CA SER A 115 5.44 -21.36 7.29
C SER A 115 6.32 -20.22 7.84
N ASP A 116 6.43 -19.14 7.09
CA ASP A 116 7.01 -17.87 7.56
C ASP A 116 6.03 -17.06 8.44
N GLY A 117 4.76 -17.47 8.52
CA GLY A 117 3.70 -16.73 9.19
C GLY A 117 3.92 -16.51 10.68
N ALA A 118 4.32 -17.54 11.42
CA ALA A 118 4.55 -17.42 12.87
C ALA A 118 5.70 -16.45 13.20
N ALA A 119 6.79 -16.51 12.43
CA ALA A 119 7.92 -15.60 12.59
C ALA A 119 7.55 -14.15 12.25
N ASN A 120 6.89 -13.94 11.10
CA ASN A 120 6.42 -12.61 10.70
C ASN A 120 5.44 -12.01 11.71
N LEU A 121 4.55 -12.83 12.30
CA LEU A 121 3.58 -12.40 13.30
C LEU A 121 4.25 -12.04 14.63
N ALA A 122 5.24 -12.82 15.08
CA ALA A 122 6.04 -12.51 16.26
C ALA A 122 6.84 -11.21 16.08
N ASP A 123 7.47 -11.04 14.92
CA ASP A 123 8.19 -9.82 14.58
C ASP A 123 7.25 -8.60 14.56
N ALA A 124 6.04 -8.77 14.02
CA ALA A 124 5.02 -7.72 13.99
C ALA A 124 4.55 -7.34 15.39
N ALA A 125 4.33 -8.32 16.28
CA ALA A 125 3.96 -8.08 17.67
C ALA A 125 5.07 -7.33 18.43
N ALA A 126 6.34 -7.68 18.20
CA ALA A 126 7.47 -6.98 18.81
C ALA A 126 7.55 -5.50 18.38
N VAL A 127 7.31 -5.22 17.10
CA VAL A 127 7.26 -3.83 16.59
C VAL A 127 6.05 -3.08 17.13
N ALA A 128 4.88 -3.73 17.21
CA ALA A 128 3.67 -3.13 17.75
C ALA A 128 3.84 -2.76 19.24
N ALA A 129 4.51 -3.62 20.02
CA ALA A 129 4.79 -3.40 21.44
C ALA A 129 5.92 -2.39 21.72
N ALA A 130 6.69 -1.98 20.71
CA ALA A 130 7.86 -1.10 20.90
C ALA A 130 7.47 0.36 21.22
N GLY A 131 6.21 0.75 21.02
CA GLY A 131 5.70 2.10 21.34
C GLY A 131 6.36 3.23 20.55
N ALA A 132 6.96 2.92 19.39
CA ALA A 132 7.63 3.92 18.56
C ALA A 132 6.62 4.89 17.91
N ASP A 133 6.94 6.19 17.90
CA ASP A 133 6.14 7.20 17.18
C ASP A 133 6.43 7.16 15.68
N ILE A 134 5.79 6.23 14.99
CA ILE A 134 5.97 5.94 13.56
C ILE A 134 4.62 5.95 12.83
N ASP A 135 4.67 6.14 11.51
CA ASP A 135 3.53 5.81 10.65
C ASP A 135 3.34 4.29 10.56
N PRO A 136 2.19 3.81 10.06
CA PRO A 136 1.99 2.39 9.81
C PRO A 136 3.17 1.78 9.03
N VAL A 137 3.53 0.55 9.43
CA VAL A 137 4.68 -0.18 8.89
C VAL A 137 4.24 -1.54 8.37
N VAL A 138 5.06 -2.09 7.48
CA VAL A 138 4.99 -3.50 7.08
C VAL A 138 6.15 -4.24 7.72
N VAL A 139 5.87 -5.35 8.37
CA VAL A 139 6.89 -6.26 8.92
C VAL A 139 6.85 -7.56 8.14
N PHE A 140 7.99 -7.93 7.57
CA PHE A 140 8.12 -9.14 6.77
C PHE A 140 9.56 -9.65 6.76
N ALA A 141 9.75 -10.95 6.95
CA ALA A 141 11.06 -11.60 6.93
C ALA A 141 12.12 -10.89 7.80
N GLY A 142 11.75 -10.52 9.04
CA GLY A 142 12.63 -9.82 9.98
C GLY A 142 12.94 -8.35 9.66
N LYS A 143 12.34 -7.78 8.61
CA LYS A 143 12.54 -6.38 8.19
C LYS A 143 11.28 -5.55 8.47
N VAL A 144 11.50 -4.31 8.90
CA VAL A 144 10.45 -3.30 9.10
C VAL A 144 10.55 -2.28 7.99
N PHE A 145 9.46 -2.02 7.28
CA PHE A 145 9.38 -1.05 6.20
C PHE A 145 8.31 0.00 6.49
N ALA A 146 8.56 1.26 6.13
CA ALA A 146 7.51 2.26 6.13
C ALA A 146 6.43 1.86 5.10
N ALA A 147 5.16 1.88 5.48
CA ALA A 147 4.07 1.48 4.58
C ALA A 147 3.94 2.40 3.35
N ARG A 148 4.46 3.63 3.44
CA ARG A 148 4.55 4.59 2.33
C ARG A 148 5.73 4.33 1.39
N GLU A 149 6.50 3.27 1.57
CA GLU A 149 7.72 3.02 0.80
C GLU A 149 7.86 1.58 0.31
N VAL A 150 7.26 0.64 1.03
CA VAL A 150 7.34 -0.80 0.77
C VAL A 150 6.62 -1.21 -0.52
N LEU A 151 7.17 -2.23 -1.18
CA LEU A 151 6.62 -2.89 -2.36
C LEU A 151 6.81 -4.39 -2.27
N LYS A 152 5.88 -5.15 -2.83
CA LYS A 152 6.09 -6.57 -3.12
C LYS A 152 7.00 -6.69 -4.34
N VAL A 153 8.25 -7.11 -4.11
CA VAL A 153 9.29 -7.27 -5.14
C VAL A 153 9.45 -8.71 -5.62
N SER A 154 8.80 -9.68 -4.97
CA SER A 154 8.77 -11.08 -5.42
C SER A 154 7.37 -11.68 -5.32
N GLY A 155 7.00 -12.45 -6.34
CA GLY A 155 5.80 -13.28 -6.31
C GLY A 155 5.96 -14.62 -5.57
N LEU A 156 7.20 -15.02 -5.22
CA LEU A 156 7.50 -16.39 -4.75
C LEU A 156 8.47 -16.46 -3.56
N ALA A 157 9.43 -15.52 -3.45
CA ALA A 157 10.42 -15.58 -2.39
C ALA A 157 9.80 -15.30 -1.03
N ARG A 158 10.32 -15.92 0.05
CA ARG A 158 9.92 -15.61 1.43
C ARG A 158 10.25 -14.16 1.80
N ASP A 159 11.38 -13.66 1.30
CA ASP A 159 11.71 -12.24 1.40
C ASP A 159 11.06 -11.45 0.25
N ALA A 160 9.73 -11.37 0.27
CA ALA A 160 8.94 -10.84 -0.84
C ALA A 160 8.85 -9.30 -0.90
N PHE A 161 9.22 -8.60 0.18
CA PHE A 161 9.00 -7.17 0.32
C PHE A 161 10.32 -6.41 0.47
N ASP A 162 10.39 -5.25 -0.19
CA ASP A 162 11.50 -4.32 -0.08
C ASP A 162 11.03 -2.87 -0.29
N ALA A 163 11.89 -1.90 -0.03
CA ALA A 163 11.70 -0.49 -0.36
C ALA A 163 12.87 -0.01 -1.26
N PRO A 164 12.85 -0.32 -2.57
CA PRO A 164 13.98 -0.04 -3.46
C PRO A 164 14.45 1.41 -3.39
N GLY A 165 15.75 1.60 -3.17
CA GLY A 165 16.39 2.91 -3.02
C GLY A 165 16.21 3.58 -1.66
N ARG A 166 15.51 2.96 -0.70
CA ARG A 166 15.31 3.48 0.67
C ARG A 166 15.64 2.46 1.77
N GLY A 167 15.44 1.17 1.48
CA GLY A 167 15.69 0.05 2.38
C GLY A 167 14.74 -0.01 3.59
N PRO A 168 14.88 -1.03 4.43
CA PRO A 168 14.11 -1.14 5.67
C PRO A 168 14.43 0.02 6.62
N ILE A 169 13.45 0.38 7.45
CA ILE A 169 13.62 1.40 8.49
C ILE A 169 14.17 0.79 9.79
N ALA A 170 13.97 -0.52 9.99
CA ALA A 170 14.53 -1.29 11.08
C ALA A 170 14.62 -2.78 10.72
N VAL A 171 15.33 -3.54 11.54
CA VAL A 171 15.28 -5.01 11.56
C VAL A 171 14.84 -5.49 12.93
N VAL A 172 14.11 -6.60 12.97
CA VAL A 172 13.73 -7.26 14.22
C VAL A 172 14.82 -8.26 14.58
N ALA A 173 15.39 -8.11 15.76
CA ALA A 173 16.38 -8.99 16.34
C ALA A 173 15.78 -9.69 17.57
N PRO A 174 16.41 -10.78 18.06
CA PRO A 174 15.95 -11.42 19.29
C PRO A 174 15.78 -10.39 20.42
N ASN A 175 14.55 -10.25 20.92
CA ASN A 175 14.16 -9.34 22.01
C ASN A 175 14.33 -7.84 21.74
N SER A 176 14.54 -7.39 20.49
CA SER A 176 14.69 -5.95 20.20
C SER A 176 14.38 -5.57 18.76
N VAL A 177 14.03 -4.29 18.55
CA VAL A 177 13.89 -3.69 17.22
C VAL A 177 15.06 -2.74 17.00
N LEU A 178 15.88 -3.02 15.99
CA LEU A 178 17.08 -2.25 15.67
C LEU A 178 16.77 -1.25 14.57
N TRP A 179 16.45 -0.01 14.96
CA TRP A 179 16.11 1.08 14.04
C TRP A 179 17.33 1.62 13.29
N HIS A 180 17.24 1.67 11.96
CA HIS A 180 18.21 2.32 11.07
C HIS A 180 17.83 3.77 10.81
N ARG A 181 16.53 4.04 10.66
CA ARG A 181 15.95 5.37 10.47
C ARG A 181 14.52 5.39 10.98
N ILE A 182 14.07 6.58 11.36
CA ILE A 182 12.66 6.84 11.69
C ILE A 182 12.19 7.95 10.75
N PRO A 183 11.47 7.60 9.65
CA PRO A 183 10.91 8.61 8.76
C PRO A 183 9.97 9.54 9.52
N ALA A 184 9.93 10.82 9.11
CA ALA A 184 8.91 11.72 9.61
C ALA A 184 7.52 11.17 9.27
N ARG A 185 6.60 11.27 10.23
CA ARG A 185 5.22 10.82 10.04
C ARG A 185 4.54 11.66 8.97
N GLY A 186 3.91 10.99 8.02
CA GLY A 186 3.16 11.63 6.95
C GLY A 186 1.88 12.29 7.46
N ILE A 187 1.26 13.08 6.58
CA ILE A 187 -0.03 13.68 6.87
C ILE A 187 -1.14 12.64 6.65
N ALA A 188 -2.09 12.62 7.59
CA ALA A 188 -3.33 11.89 7.41
C ALA A 188 -4.31 12.73 6.60
N HIS A 189 -4.94 12.12 5.61
CA HIS A 189 -5.85 12.78 4.68
C HIS A 189 -7.30 12.74 5.14
N GLY A 190 -7.60 12.10 6.26
CA GLY A 190 -8.94 12.09 6.84
C GLY A 190 -9.96 11.32 6.00
N ASP A 191 -11.22 11.39 6.43
CA ASP A 191 -12.30 10.46 6.03
C ASP A 191 -12.96 10.78 4.69
N PRO A 192 -13.30 9.76 3.87
CA PRO A 192 -14.09 9.95 2.67
C PRO A 192 -15.48 10.45 3.06
N THR A 193 -16.00 11.40 2.28
CA THR A 193 -17.35 11.97 2.44
C THR A 193 -18.35 11.35 1.47
N GLY A 194 -17.90 10.41 0.64
CA GLY A 194 -18.67 9.70 -0.37
C GLY A 194 -18.02 8.35 -0.74
N PRO A 195 -18.55 7.64 -1.75
CA PRO A 195 -18.02 6.34 -2.14
C PRO A 195 -16.60 6.46 -2.70
N ILE A 196 -15.73 5.53 -2.31
CA ILE A 196 -14.40 5.38 -2.91
C ILE A 196 -14.55 4.54 -4.18
N VAL A 197 -14.20 5.13 -5.31
CA VAL A 197 -14.28 4.49 -6.63
C VAL A 197 -12.89 4.04 -7.10
N PRO A 198 -12.77 2.88 -7.77
CA PRO A 198 -11.51 2.46 -8.35
C PRO A 198 -10.96 3.48 -9.35
N VAL A 199 -9.73 3.93 -9.14
CA VAL A 199 -8.96 4.69 -10.12
C VAL A 199 -8.13 3.72 -10.96
N PRO A 200 -8.19 3.79 -12.32
CA PRO A 200 -7.46 2.88 -13.19
C PRO A 200 -5.95 3.17 -13.16
N ILE A 201 -5.16 2.09 -13.25
CA ILE A 201 -3.74 2.14 -13.60
C ILE A 201 -3.62 1.69 -15.05
N VAL A 202 -2.94 2.48 -15.88
CA VAL A 202 -2.53 2.11 -17.23
C VAL A 202 -1.01 2.02 -17.26
N VAL A 203 -0.47 0.90 -17.73
CA VAL A 203 0.98 0.68 -17.78
C VAL A 203 1.50 1.11 -19.14
N ALA A 204 2.61 1.86 -19.16
CA ALA A 204 3.28 2.19 -20.41
C ALA A 204 4.03 0.97 -20.95
N ALA A 205 3.83 0.67 -22.24
CA ALA A 205 4.44 -0.45 -22.94
C ALA A 205 5.19 0.02 -24.20
N LEU A 206 6.02 -0.85 -24.78
CA LEU A 206 6.66 -0.57 -26.05
C LEU A 206 5.59 -0.52 -27.15
N ASP A 207 5.67 0.50 -28.03
CA ASP A 207 4.76 0.65 -29.18
C ASP A 207 3.27 0.74 -28.80
N ASP A 208 2.97 1.25 -27.60
CA ASP A 208 1.60 1.47 -27.13
C ASP A 208 0.94 2.62 -27.89
N ASP A 209 -0.23 2.34 -28.47
CA ASP A 209 -1.01 3.26 -29.32
C ASP A 209 -1.89 4.24 -28.52
N GLY A 210 -1.90 4.12 -27.19
CA GLY A 210 -2.71 4.97 -26.30
C GLY A 210 -4.18 4.59 -26.18
N ALA A 211 -4.68 3.58 -26.91
CA ALA A 211 -6.11 3.25 -26.93
C ALA A 211 -6.65 2.86 -25.55
N LEU A 212 -5.87 2.11 -24.76
CA LEU A 212 -6.24 1.75 -23.39
C LEU A 212 -6.28 2.96 -22.45
N LEU A 213 -5.34 3.90 -22.62
CA LEU A 213 -5.31 5.12 -21.83
C LEU A 213 -6.54 5.99 -22.11
N GLU A 214 -6.88 6.19 -23.38
CA GLU A 214 -8.10 6.92 -23.76
C GLU A 214 -9.36 6.28 -23.23
N ALA A 215 -9.50 4.95 -23.37
CA ALA A 215 -10.66 4.21 -22.88
C ALA A 215 -10.82 4.36 -21.36
N ALA A 216 -9.71 4.36 -20.61
CA ALA A 216 -9.72 4.60 -19.17
C ALA A 216 -10.17 6.03 -18.84
N GLY A 217 -9.59 7.04 -19.48
CA GLY A 217 -9.89 8.45 -19.24
C GLY A 217 -11.29 8.88 -19.69
N ALA A 218 -11.88 8.22 -20.68
CA ALA A 218 -13.26 8.46 -21.10
C ALA A 218 -14.30 8.10 -20.01
N ARG A 219 -13.92 7.25 -19.05
CA ARG A 219 -14.81 6.76 -17.98
C ARG A 219 -14.45 7.29 -16.58
N HIS A 220 -13.26 7.85 -16.41
CA HIS A 220 -12.74 8.23 -15.11
C HIS A 220 -12.16 9.65 -15.14
N ARG A 221 -12.44 10.42 -14.09
CA ARG A 221 -11.87 11.77 -13.90
C ARG A 221 -10.35 11.77 -13.69
N VAL A 222 -9.80 10.64 -13.26
CA VAL A 222 -8.38 10.49 -12.94
C VAL A 222 -7.90 9.17 -13.52
N VAL A 223 -6.70 9.16 -14.10
CA VAL A 223 -5.99 7.95 -14.51
C VAL A 223 -4.57 8.01 -13.98
N VAL A 224 -4.11 6.93 -13.34
CA VAL A 224 -2.72 6.75 -12.96
C VAL A 224 -2.00 6.02 -14.08
N VAL A 225 -0.82 6.52 -14.49
CA VAL A 225 -0.02 5.90 -15.53
C VAL A 225 1.31 5.42 -14.95
N ALA A 226 1.55 4.11 -15.00
CA ALA A 226 2.82 3.50 -14.65
C ALA A 226 3.78 3.65 -15.84
N ALA A 227 4.38 4.84 -15.96
CA ALA A 227 5.17 5.22 -17.13
C ALA A 227 6.56 4.53 -17.18
N ASN A 228 7.29 4.72 -18.28
CA ASN A 228 8.63 4.17 -18.46
C ASN A 228 9.71 5.04 -17.81
N GLY A 229 10.72 4.41 -17.20
CA GLY A 229 11.91 5.09 -16.68
C GLY A 229 11.53 6.25 -15.75
N ALA A 230 12.02 7.45 -16.07
CA ALA A 230 11.77 8.66 -15.28
C ALA A 230 10.37 9.28 -15.46
N GLY A 231 9.40 8.58 -16.09
CA GLY A 231 8.03 9.06 -16.29
C GLY A 231 7.60 9.22 -17.76
N ASN A 232 8.32 8.62 -18.71
CA ASN A 232 8.11 8.83 -20.15
C ASN A 232 7.07 7.87 -20.72
N LEU A 233 6.40 8.31 -21.79
CA LEU A 233 5.43 7.51 -22.56
C LEU A 233 5.90 7.39 -24.02
N PRO A 234 5.54 6.30 -24.73
CA PRO A 234 5.60 6.26 -26.19
C PRO A 234 4.82 7.42 -26.82
N PRO A 235 5.18 7.89 -28.03
CA PRO A 235 4.56 9.08 -28.62
C PRO A 235 3.03 9.01 -28.75
N GLU A 236 2.45 7.88 -29.18
CA GLU A 236 0.99 7.76 -29.34
C GLU A 236 0.24 7.71 -28.01
N GLN A 237 0.76 6.96 -27.04
CA GLN A 237 0.25 6.98 -25.67
C GLN A 237 0.39 8.37 -25.02
N ALA A 238 1.47 9.12 -25.30
CA ALA A 238 1.62 10.49 -24.86
C ALA A 238 0.57 11.42 -25.51
N ALA A 239 0.33 11.28 -26.80
CA ALA A 239 -0.70 12.04 -27.51
C ALA A 239 -2.10 11.76 -26.93
N ALA A 240 -2.39 10.51 -26.54
CA ALA A 240 -3.59 10.14 -25.79
C ALA A 240 -3.66 10.85 -24.42
N ALA A 241 -2.57 10.84 -23.65
CA ALA A 241 -2.49 11.54 -22.37
C ALA A 241 -2.78 13.04 -22.52
N GLU A 242 -2.21 13.69 -23.53
CA GLU A 242 -2.46 15.11 -23.81
C GLU A 242 -3.90 15.40 -24.24
N ARG A 243 -4.54 14.50 -25.00
CA ARG A 243 -5.97 14.61 -25.34
C ARG A 243 -6.83 14.53 -24.07
N LEU A 244 -6.52 13.61 -23.16
CA LEU A 244 -7.21 13.48 -21.88
C LEU A 244 -7.03 14.71 -20.98
N LEU A 245 -5.80 15.24 -20.89
CA LEU A 245 -5.53 16.48 -20.16
C LEU A 245 -6.35 17.65 -20.68
N ARG A 246 -6.45 17.81 -22.01
CA ARG A 246 -7.31 18.83 -22.65
C ARG A 246 -8.80 18.60 -22.37
N ALA A 247 -9.22 17.36 -22.16
CA ALA A 247 -10.59 17.00 -21.80
C ALA A 247 -10.88 17.14 -20.29
N GLY A 248 -9.92 17.61 -19.49
CA GLY A 248 -10.09 17.78 -18.03
C GLY A 248 -9.94 16.51 -17.22
N VAL A 249 -9.35 15.44 -17.79
CA VAL A 249 -8.98 14.24 -17.03
C VAL A 249 -7.62 14.47 -16.38
N LEU A 250 -7.52 14.21 -15.08
CA LEU A 250 -6.26 14.28 -14.36
C LEU A 250 -5.40 13.06 -14.69
N VAL A 251 -4.27 13.27 -15.36
CA VAL A 251 -3.27 12.23 -15.62
C VAL A 251 -2.18 12.32 -14.55
N VAL A 252 -2.07 11.28 -13.72
CA VAL A 252 -1.03 11.15 -12.68
C VAL A 252 0.05 10.22 -13.18
N LEU A 253 1.27 10.74 -13.35
CA LEU A 253 2.42 10.00 -13.84
C LEU A 253 3.25 9.46 -12.66
N THR A 254 3.25 8.14 -12.53
CA THR A 254 4.22 7.38 -11.72
C THR A 254 5.20 6.69 -12.67
N THR A 255 5.87 5.63 -12.23
CA THR A 255 6.71 4.79 -13.07
C THR A 255 6.49 3.31 -12.72
N ARG A 256 6.68 2.43 -13.71
CA ARG A 256 6.78 0.98 -13.47
C ARG A 256 8.13 0.56 -12.89
N ALA A 257 9.09 1.48 -12.79
CA ALA A 257 10.35 1.22 -12.09
C ALA A 257 10.09 1.10 -10.57
N THR A 258 10.73 0.13 -9.93
CA THR A 258 10.43 -0.27 -8.56
C THR A 258 10.86 0.76 -7.50
N ASP A 259 11.73 1.71 -7.84
CA ASP A 259 12.09 2.81 -6.93
C ASP A 259 11.06 3.97 -6.94
N SER A 260 10.07 3.90 -7.83
CA SER A 260 9.03 4.92 -8.04
C SER A 260 9.59 6.32 -8.34
N ARG A 261 10.79 6.43 -8.93
CA ARG A 261 11.41 7.74 -9.22
C ARG A 261 10.99 8.28 -10.59
N VAL A 262 10.35 9.45 -10.55
CA VAL A 262 9.96 10.24 -11.73
C VAL A 262 10.68 11.58 -11.65
N ALA A 263 11.17 12.10 -12.77
CA ALA A 263 11.85 13.39 -12.81
C ALA A 263 11.66 14.08 -14.17
N PRO A 264 11.29 15.38 -14.22
CA PRO A 264 11.01 16.10 -15.46
C PRO A 264 12.27 16.44 -16.26
N VAL A 265 13.02 15.43 -16.70
CA VAL A 265 14.34 15.60 -17.36
C VAL A 265 14.29 15.50 -18.89
N TYR A 266 13.21 14.95 -19.46
CA TYR A 266 13.11 14.66 -20.90
C TYR A 266 12.05 15.53 -21.58
N GLY A 267 12.47 16.35 -22.54
CA GLY A 267 11.63 17.29 -23.31
C GLY A 267 11.31 16.88 -24.75
N TYR A 268 11.44 15.60 -25.10
CA TYR A 268 11.03 15.07 -26.41
C TYR A 268 9.52 14.72 -26.43
N PRO A 269 8.91 14.39 -27.58
CA PRO A 269 7.51 13.92 -27.63
C PRO A 269 7.31 12.66 -26.79
N GLY A 270 6.46 12.74 -25.74
CA GLY A 270 6.29 11.69 -24.74
C GLY A 270 7.29 11.71 -23.59
N GLY A 271 8.23 12.66 -23.60
CA GLY A 271 9.09 12.96 -22.47
C GLY A 271 8.30 13.53 -21.29
N VAL A 272 8.64 13.09 -20.08
CA VAL A 272 7.99 13.49 -18.83
C VAL A 272 7.96 15.00 -18.59
N ALA A 273 8.98 15.75 -19.02
CA ALA A 273 8.98 17.21 -18.89
C ALA A 273 7.91 17.86 -19.79
N THR A 274 7.76 17.34 -21.02
CA THR A 274 6.71 17.75 -21.97
C THR A 274 5.32 17.46 -21.40
N LEU A 275 5.12 16.26 -20.86
CA LEU A 275 3.83 15.85 -20.27
C LEU A 275 3.48 16.69 -19.02
N ALA A 276 4.47 16.96 -18.16
CA ALA A 276 4.28 17.84 -17.01
C ALA A 276 3.89 19.27 -17.45
N ALA A 277 4.56 19.81 -18.47
CA ALA A 277 4.23 21.11 -19.05
C ALA A 277 2.82 21.13 -19.68
N ALA A 278 2.35 20.00 -20.21
CA ALA A 278 0.98 19.81 -20.70
C ALA A 278 -0.06 19.66 -19.56
N GLY A 279 0.38 19.61 -18.31
CA GLY A 279 -0.49 19.57 -17.13
C GLY A 279 -0.62 18.21 -16.46
N ALA A 280 0.16 17.19 -16.86
CA ALA A 280 0.24 15.94 -16.11
C ALA A 280 0.80 16.18 -14.69
N VAL A 281 0.31 15.43 -13.71
CA VAL A 281 0.78 15.50 -12.32
C VAL A 281 1.87 14.46 -12.12
N LEU A 282 3.07 14.89 -11.73
CA LEU A 282 4.13 13.94 -11.40
C LEU A 282 3.97 13.45 -9.98
N ALA A 283 4.11 12.14 -9.78
CA ALA A 283 3.99 11.48 -8.49
C ALA A 283 5.28 10.72 -8.14
N PRO A 284 6.42 11.40 -7.96
CA PRO A 284 7.64 10.73 -7.54
C PRO A 284 7.44 10.08 -6.17
N ASN A 285 8.15 8.99 -5.89
CA ASN A 285 8.09 8.19 -4.66
C ASN A 285 6.78 7.42 -4.43
N LEU A 286 5.75 7.65 -5.25
CA LEU A 286 4.49 6.92 -5.22
C LEU A 286 4.50 5.82 -6.27
N SER A 287 4.29 4.58 -5.84
CA SER A 287 4.02 3.48 -6.77
C SER A 287 2.67 3.69 -7.45
N PRO A 288 2.42 3.07 -8.62
CA PRO A 288 1.10 3.14 -9.27
C PRO A 288 -0.04 2.74 -8.32
N HIS A 289 0.18 1.68 -7.52
CA HIS A 289 -0.76 1.17 -6.52
C HIS A 289 -1.05 2.19 -5.41
N ARG A 290 -0.01 2.82 -4.84
CA ARG A 290 -0.20 3.83 -3.79
C ARG A 290 -0.82 5.12 -4.34
N ALA A 291 -0.41 5.55 -5.53
CA ALA A 291 -0.97 6.74 -6.18
C ALA A 291 -2.49 6.60 -6.41
N ARG A 292 -2.97 5.46 -6.93
CA ARG A 292 -4.42 5.27 -7.19
C ARG A 292 -5.25 5.29 -5.90
N LEU A 293 -4.72 4.77 -4.79
CA LEU A 293 -5.39 4.82 -3.49
C LEU A 293 -5.50 6.26 -3.01
N LEU A 294 -4.41 7.02 -3.09
CA LEU A 294 -4.36 8.41 -2.66
C LEU A 294 -5.37 9.28 -3.40
N VAL A 295 -5.36 9.24 -4.75
CA VAL A 295 -6.31 10.05 -5.54
C VAL A 295 -7.74 9.52 -5.43
N GLY A 296 -7.93 8.21 -5.24
CA GLY A 296 -9.24 7.63 -4.95
C GLY A 296 -9.83 8.16 -3.65
N LEU A 297 -9.02 8.26 -2.59
CA LEU A 297 -9.42 8.90 -1.34
C LEU A 297 -9.71 10.39 -1.54
N GLY A 298 -8.88 11.11 -2.29
CA GLY A 298 -9.10 12.51 -2.62
C GLY A 298 -10.43 12.75 -3.33
N LEU A 299 -10.78 11.91 -4.31
CA LEU A 299 -12.07 11.95 -5.00
C LEU A 299 -13.24 11.68 -4.04
N ALA A 300 -13.11 10.67 -3.18
CA ALA A 300 -14.12 10.33 -2.19
C ALA A 300 -14.33 11.44 -1.13
N ARG A 301 -13.33 12.30 -0.93
CA ARG A 301 -13.39 13.52 -0.12
C ARG A 301 -13.96 14.74 -0.86
N GLY A 302 -14.34 14.58 -2.13
CA GLY A 302 -14.88 15.66 -2.94
C GLY A 302 -13.84 16.70 -3.37
N LEU A 303 -12.54 16.34 -3.41
CA LEU A 303 -11.51 17.25 -3.89
C LEU A 303 -11.68 17.54 -5.39
N ASP A 304 -11.46 18.80 -5.76
CA ASP A 304 -11.32 19.23 -7.14
C ASP A 304 -9.93 18.89 -7.68
N ASP A 305 -9.68 19.20 -8.95
CA ASP A 305 -8.41 18.86 -9.61
C ASP A 305 -7.21 19.54 -8.95
N ARG A 306 -7.40 20.75 -8.39
CA ARG A 306 -6.35 21.46 -7.64
C ARG A 306 -6.06 20.76 -6.31
N GLY A 307 -7.09 20.35 -5.58
CA GLY A 307 -6.96 19.58 -4.35
C GLY A 307 -6.30 18.23 -4.57
N LEU A 308 -6.65 17.52 -5.65
CA LEU A 308 -6.01 16.27 -6.05
C LEU A 308 -4.53 16.44 -6.41
N ARG A 309 -4.18 17.51 -7.14
CA ARG A 309 -2.77 17.86 -7.43
C ARG A 309 -1.98 18.10 -6.16
N ALA A 310 -2.49 18.97 -5.28
CA ALA A 310 -1.84 19.28 -4.01
C ALA A 310 -1.69 18.03 -3.12
N LEU A 311 -2.68 17.13 -3.14
CA LEU A 311 -2.63 15.86 -2.43
C LEU A 311 -1.47 14.97 -2.92
N VAL A 312 -1.30 14.84 -4.23
CA VAL A 312 -0.20 14.08 -4.84
C VAL A 312 1.15 14.73 -4.53
N GLU A 313 1.26 16.05 -4.70
CA GLU A 313 2.50 16.80 -4.44
C GLU A 313 2.95 16.68 -2.99
N LEU A 314 2.01 16.74 -2.03
CA LEU A 314 2.29 16.61 -0.60
C LEU A 314 2.85 15.24 -0.23
N GLU A 315 2.35 14.18 -0.88
CA GLU A 315 2.79 12.80 -0.65
C GLU A 315 4.06 12.41 -1.42
N ALA A 316 4.36 13.16 -2.48
CA ALA A 316 5.52 12.94 -3.31
C ALA A 316 6.80 13.63 -2.78
N ALA A 317 6.64 14.62 -1.90
CA ALA A 317 7.70 15.40 -1.26
C ALA A 317 8.52 14.58 -0.26
#